data_AF-A0A3M7HYM1-F1
#
_entry.id   AF-A0A3M7HYM1-F1
#
_cell.length_a   1.000
_cell.length_b   1.000
_cell.length_c   1.000
_cell.angle_alpha   90.00
_cell.angle_beta   90.00
_cell.angle_gamma   90.00
#
_symmetry.space_group_name_H-M   'P 1'
#
loop_
_entity.id
_entity.type
_entity.pdbx_description
1 polymer ?
#
loop_
_entity_poly.entity_id
_entity_poly.type
_entity_poly.pdbx_seq_one_letter_code
_entity_poly.pdbx_strand_id
1 'polypeptide(L)'
;MNELLEFLRTHEEAFRSRARLASLYSDFRNQRQTNPDGYHANASAWMRALTAAANAGLIPSSAASSQHDHFVLQTGEELARALQTQELGRPLALGSVIDEAVRKKELIPLKEFLEAKESIYAKHWLPTPWQVMSWGLRQLGVIGGDSSEDKLVKGEFVIMANLEATAKAALDHVSKTASSHTARIFSRHLLTSTLCNALNVSSLSQRDTSVLLMHLARDQAAIAYDPSTGTVKFHAPGEMKPASIEQEDITIASLRTLISDLEPQIQQLMQRVSELDTKAREAVAKKQNAAAKVALRQKKIAETKLQSRTATLTQVEDVYAKIEQAADQVEIVRVMEASSTTLRSLNQKTGGVEKVQDVMDSLRESMQDTEEISGAISEVGAGQIDEGEVDDELEALEKAEREKTEEAERKERETREEKEVKETRKKLAELEGLKKPDGVSSPQEAEEVKRRLEAVSQSQQ
;
A
#
# COMPACT_ATOMS: atom_id res chain seq x y z
N MET A 1 30.44 -4.31 3.47
CA MET A 1 29.92 -4.21 2.09
C MET A 1 28.67 -3.37 2.18
N ASN A 2 28.46 -2.38 1.32
CA ASN A 2 27.19 -1.65 1.36
C ASN A 2 26.08 -2.48 0.71
N GLU A 3 24.84 -2.12 1.00
CA GLU A 3 23.63 -2.82 0.56
C GLU A 3 23.57 -2.98 -0.96
N LEU A 4 23.98 -1.96 -1.72
CA LEU A 4 24.07 -2.01 -3.17
C LEU A 4 24.97 -3.15 -3.67
N LEU A 5 26.21 -3.26 -3.17
CA LEU A 5 27.13 -4.31 -3.62
C LEU A 5 26.67 -5.71 -3.21
N GLU A 6 26.05 -5.83 -2.03
CA GLU A 6 25.47 -7.10 -1.56
C GLU A 6 24.30 -7.53 -2.46
N PHE A 7 23.42 -6.59 -2.82
CA PHE A 7 22.33 -6.82 -3.75
C PHE A 7 22.85 -7.28 -5.11
N LEU A 8 23.84 -6.58 -5.69
CA LEU A 8 24.40 -6.93 -6.99
C LEU A 8 25.01 -8.34 -6.99
N ARG A 9 25.75 -8.71 -5.94
CA ARG A 9 26.34 -10.05 -5.84
C ARG A 9 25.28 -11.14 -5.69
N THR A 10 24.17 -10.84 -5.05
CA THR A 10 23.08 -11.80 -4.82
C THR A 10 22.21 -11.98 -6.06
N HIS A 11 21.86 -10.89 -6.74
CA HIS A 11 20.84 -10.89 -7.79
C HIS A 11 21.40 -10.89 -9.22
N GLU A 12 22.64 -10.42 -9.43
CA GLU A 12 23.24 -10.35 -10.76
C GLU A 12 24.31 -11.43 -10.96
N GLU A 13 24.07 -12.36 -11.87
CA GLU A 13 24.99 -13.46 -12.15
C GLU A 13 26.40 -12.99 -12.53
N ALA A 14 26.49 -11.86 -13.24
CA ALA A 14 27.76 -11.29 -13.65
C ALA A 14 28.64 -10.81 -12.47
N PHE A 15 28.06 -10.60 -11.29
CA PHE A 15 28.75 -10.12 -10.09
C PHE A 15 29.10 -11.25 -9.10
N ARG A 16 28.64 -12.49 -9.36
CA ARG A 16 28.87 -13.64 -8.47
C ARG A 16 30.28 -14.19 -8.56
N SER A 17 30.83 -14.36 -9.76
CA SER A 17 32.15 -14.98 -9.94
C SER A 17 33.28 -13.94 -9.85
N ARG A 18 34.36 -14.27 -9.14
CA ARG A 18 35.51 -13.37 -8.94
C ARG A 18 36.14 -12.93 -10.26
N ALA A 19 36.29 -13.85 -11.22
CA ALA A 19 36.88 -13.56 -12.52
C ALA A 19 36.00 -12.61 -13.36
N ARG A 20 34.68 -12.83 -13.37
CA ARG A 20 33.75 -11.94 -14.08
C ARG A 20 33.69 -10.56 -13.43
N LEU A 21 33.66 -10.50 -12.10
CA LEU A 21 33.69 -9.26 -11.33
C LEU A 21 34.96 -8.45 -11.61
N ALA A 22 36.14 -9.10 -11.65
CA ALA A 22 37.39 -8.44 -12.03
C ALA A 22 37.33 -7.87 -13.47
N SER A 23 36.70 -8.59 -14.41
CA SER A 23 36.48 -8.08 -15.77
C SER A 23 35.51 -6.90 -15.83
N LEU A 24 34.55 -6.80 -14.91
CA LEU A 24 33.61 -5.66 -14.85
C LEU A 24 34.27 -4.42 -14.24
N TYR A 25 35.19 -4.60 -13.31
CA TYR A 25 35.88 -3.50 -12.62
C TYR A 25 37.11 -2.99 -13.38
N SER A 26 37.64 -3.76 -14.33
CA SER A 26 38.80 -3.36 -15.13
C SER A 26 38.47 -2.25 -16.13
N ASP A 27 39.52 -1.59 -16.65
CA ASP A 27 39.37 -0.70 -17.80
C ASP A 27 39.23 -1.53 -19.08
N PHE A 28 37.98 -1.89 -19.41
CA PHE A 28 37.66 -2.66 -20.60
C PHE A 28 37.41 -1.78 -21.84
N ARG A 29 37.68 -0.46 -21.81
CA ARG A 29 37.41 0.44 -22.96
C ARG A 29 38.18 0.06 -24.22
N ASN A 30 39.41 -0.43 -24.06
CA ASN A 30 40.24 -0.90 -25.17
C ASN A 30 39.62 -2.09 -25.92
N GLN A 31 38.74 -2.86 -25.25
CA GLN A 31 38.02 -3.97 -25.86
C GLN A 31 37.05 -3.48 -26.96
N ARG A 32 36.66 -2.20 -27.00
CA ARG A 32 35.85 -1.66 -28.11
C ARG A 32 36.44 -1.97 -29.49
N GLN A 33 37.77 -2.01 -29.59
CA GLN A 33 38.48 -2.31 -30.85
C GLN A 33 38.99 -3.75 -30.88
N THR A 34 39.50 -4.26 -29.76
CA THR A 34 40.20 -5.56 -29.72
C THR A 34 39.29 -6.75 -29.46
N ASN A 35 38.15 -6.55 -28.79
CA ASN A 35 37.13 -7.56 -28.51
C ASN A 35 35.76 -6.90 -28.28
N PRO A 36 35.07 -6.48 -29.36
CA PRO A 36 33.81 -5.74 -29.26
C PRO A 36 32.73 -6.49 -28.48
N ASP A 37 32.66 -7.82 -28.64
CA ASP A 37 31.69 -8.66 -27.92
C ASP A 37 31.94 -8.64 -26.40
N GLY A 38 33.20 -8.72 -25.98
CA GLY A 38 33.58 -8.60 -24.57
C GLY A 38 33.24 -7.24 -23.97
N TYR A 39 33.50 -6.17 -24.73
CA TYR A 39 33.13 -4.82 -24.36
C TYR A 39 31.60 -4.69 -24.17
N HIS A 40 30.81 -5.11 -25.15
CA HIS A 40 29.35 -5.05 -25.10
C HIS A 40 28.77 -5.94 -23.99
N ALA A 41 29.36 -7.11 -23.74
CA ALA A 41 28.96 -7.99 -22.64
C ALA A 41 29.19 -7.35 -21.27
N ASN A 42 30.29 -6.62 -21.09
CA ASN A 42 30.58 -5.88 -19.84
C ASN A 42 29.64 -4.68 -19.69
N ALA A 43 29.46 -3.88 -20.74
CA ALA A 43 28.57 -2.73 -20.69
C ALA A 43 27.12 -3.13 -20.40
N SER A 44 26.62 -4.18 -21.08
CA SER A 44 25.26 -4.70 -20.87
C SER A 44 25.09 -5.30 -19.47
N ALA A 45 26.12 -5.93 -18.92
CA ALA A 45 26.09 -6.44 -17.55
C ALA A 45 26.01 -5.31 -16.52
N TRP A 46 26.78 -4.24 -16.69
CA TRP A 46 26.66 -3.05 -15.84
C TRP A 46 25.30 -2.38 -15.97
N MET A 47 24.77 -2.22 -17.19
CA MET A 47 23.45 -1.61 -17.38
C MET A 47 22.32 -2.42 -16.76
N ARG A 48 22.34 -3.75 -16.90
CA ARG A 48 21.39 -4.63 -16.22
C ARG A 48 21.44 -4.48 -14.70
N ALA A 49 22.65 -4.51 -14.14
CA ALA A 49 22.88 -4.34 -12.71
C ALA A 49 22.38 -3.00 -12.17
N LEU A 50 22.69 -1.90 -12.86
CA LEU A 50 22.23 -0.56 -12.46
C LEU A 50 20.70 -0.43 -12.58
N THR A 51 20.12 -1.00 -13.62
CA THR A 51 18.66 -1.03 -13.85
C THR A 51 17.95 -1.78 -12.72
N ALA A 52 18.44 -2.98 -12.38
CA ALA A 52 17.89 -3.80 -11.30
C ALA A 52 18.07 -3.13 -9.93
N ALA A 53 19.24 -2.56 -9.66
CA ALA A 53 19.50 -1.84 -8.40
C ALA A 53 18.64 -0.57 -8.26
N ALA A 54 18.41 0.16 -9.34
CA ALA A 54 17.50 1.31 -9.34
C ALA A 54 16.07 0.85 -9.07
N ASN A 55 15.62 -0.22 -9.75
CA ASN A 55 14.28 -0.77 -9.52
C ASN A 55 14.07 -1.20 -8.06
N ALA A 56 15.12 -1.70 -7.41
CA ALA A 56 15.12 -2.05 -5.99
C ALA A 56 15.28 -0.85 -5.02
N GLY A 57 15.44 0.38 -5.53
CA GLY A 57 15.64 1.57 -4.71
C GLY A 57 17.01 1.64 -4.02
N LEU A 58 18.03 0.97 -4.56
CA LEU A 58 19.36 0.85 -3.92
C LEU A 58 20.42 1.78 -4.52
N ILE A 59 20.07 2.55 -5.55
CA ILE A 59 20.96 3.56 -6.11
C ILE A 59 21.06 4.73 -5.11
N PRO A 60 22.28 5.20 -4.79
CA PRO A 60 22.47 6.35 -3.93
C PRO A 60 21.79 7.59 -4.52
N SER A 61 21.03 8.29 -3.68
CA SER A 61 20.47 9.60 -4.01
C SER A 61 21.20 10.70 -3.25
N SER A 62 21.45 11.82 -3.93
CA SER A 62 22.06 13.01 -3.32
C SER A 62 21.08 13.79 -2.42
N ALA A 63 19.78 13.45 -2.47
CA ALA A 63 18.74 14.11 -1.69
C ALA A 63 18.66 13.52 -0.26
N ALA A 64 18.51 14.40 0.75
CA ALA A 64 18.32 14.03 2.16
C ALA A 64 16.97 13.34 2.46
N SER A 65 16.16 13.06 1.44
CA SER A 65 14.90 12.33 1.55
C SER A 65 15.14 10.83 1.57
N SER A 66 14.40 10.10 2.42
CA SER A 66 14.40 8.63 2.46
C SER A 66 13.74 7.95 1.24
N GLN A 67 13.33 8.72 0.24
CA GLN A 67 12.73 8.21 -1.00
C GLN A 67 13.81 8.06 -2.07
N HIS A 68 13.92 6.85 -2.62
CA HIS A 68 14.81 6.51 -3.72
C HIS A 68 14.08 6.65 -5.05
N ASP A 69 14.81 6.95 -6.12
CA ASP A 69 14.25 6.93 -7.46
C ASP A 69 14.40 5.54 -8.07
N HIS A 70 13.33 5.07 -8.71
CA HIS A 70 13.29 3.79 -9.42
C HIS A 70 13.54 3.94 -10.92
N PHE A 71 13.23 5.11 -11.48
CA PHE A 71 13.35 5.40 -12.91
C PHE A 71 14.49 6.37 -13.23
N VAL A 72 15.07 7.04 -12.23
CA VAL A 72 16.13 8.03 -12.44
C VAL A 72 17.45 7.53 -11.86
N LEU A 73 18.43 7.31 -12.73
CA LEU A 73 19.81 7.03 -12.37
C LEU A 73 20.59 8.34 -12.15
N GLN A 74 21.06 8.57 -10.93
CA GLN A 74 22.04 9.62 -10.65
C GLN A 74 23.46 9.06 -10.80
N THR A 75 24.24 9.62 -11.72
CA THR A 75 25.66 9.29 -11.91
C THR A 75 26.55 10.31 -11.19
N GLY A 76 27.79 9.92 -10.88
CA GLY A 76 28.79 10.78 -10.26
C GLY A 76 29.56 10.09 -9.14
N GLU A 77 30.27 10.87 -8.33
CA GLU A 77 31.15 10.35 -7.27
C GLU A 77 30.44 9.52 -6.21
N GLU A 78 29.17 9.81 -5.90
CA GLU A 78 28.37 9.05 -4.93
C GLU A 78 28.14 7.61 -5.41
N LEU A 79 27.71 7.43 -6.67
CA LEU A 79 27.55 6.12 -7.30
C LEU A 79 28.89 5.39 -7.44
N ALA A 80 29.95 6.07 -7.88
CA ALA A 80 31.28 5.48 -8.00
C ALA A 80 31.82 4.99 -6.65
N ARG A 81 31.58 5.75 -5.57
CA ARG A 81 31.95 5.37 -4.20
C ARG A 81 31.10 4.21 -3.70
N ALA A 82 29.80 4.21 -3.97
CA ALA A 82 28.91 3.12 -3.58
C ALA A 82 29.24 1.80 -4.29
N LEU A 83 29.81 1.85 -5.50
CA LEU A 83 30.27 0.66 -6.22
C LEU A 83 31.72 0.27 -5.89
N GLN A 84 32.42 1.00 -5.03
CA GLN A 84 33.81 0.72 -4.69
C GLN A 84 33.92 -0.55 -3.83
N THR A 85 34.78 -1.48 -4.24
CA THR A 85 35.14 -2.66 -3.43
C THR A 85 36.53 -2.50 -2.82
N GLN A 86 36.78 -3.19 -1.70
CA GLN A 86 38.09 -3.17 -1.06
C GLN A 86 39.16 -3.88 -1.91
N GLU A 87 38.78 -4.92 -2.66
CA GLU A 87 39.72 -5.74 -3.44
C GLU A 87 40.00 -5.17 -4.85
N LEU A 88 38.97 -4.66 -5.54
CA LEU A 88 39.08 -4.24 -6.95
C LEU A 88 39.02 -2.72 -7.13
N GLY A 89 38.83 -1.96 -6.05
CA GLY A 89 38.67 -0.52 -6.12
C GLY A 89 37.35 -0.11 -6.79
N ARG A 90 37.38 1.00 -7.54
CA ARG A 90 36.23 1.55 -8.26
C ARG A 90 36.14 0.96 -9.66
N PRO A 91 34.93 0.83 -10.25
CA PRO A 91 34.79 0.45 -11.65
C PRO A 91 35.46 1.48 -12.58
N LEU A 92 36.38 1.03 -13.45
CA LEU A 92 37.22 1.92 -14.27
C LEU A 92 36.63 2.29 -15.64
N ALA A 93 35.51 1.69 -16.05
CA ALA A 93 34.90 1.93 -17.36
C ALA A 93 33.41 2.30 -17.26
N LEU A 94 32.93 2.64 -16.05
CA LEU A 94 31.51 2.87 -15.79
C LEU A 94 30.96 4.09 -16.53
N GLY A 95 31.78 5.13 -16.73
CA GLY A 95 31.40 6.23 -17.58
C GLY A 95 31.09 5.75 -18.99
N SER A 96 32.00 4.96 -19.56
CA SER A 96 31.87 4.44 -20.92
C SER A 96 30.63 3.56 -21.11
N VAL A 97 30.16 2.91 -20.03
CA VAL A 97 28.88 2.19 -19.99
C VAL A 97 27.69 3.14 -20.09
N ILE A 98 27.64 4.19 -19.27
CA ILE A 98 26.56 5.19 -19.31
C ILE A 98 26.46 5.81 -20.70
N ASP A 99 27.61 6.10 -21.29
CA ASP A 99 27.74 6.71 -22.61
C ASP A 99 27.17 5.84 -23.74
N GLU A 100 27.45 4.54 -23.67
CA GLU A 100 26.90 3.57 -24.59
C GLU A 100 25.40 3.39 -24.40
N ALA A 101 24.93 3.38 -23.15
CA ALA A 101 23.51 3.27 -22.83
C ALA A 101 22.71 4.48 -23.32
N VAL A 102 23.28 5.69 -23.23
CA VAL A 102 22.68 6.89 -23.83
C VAL A 102 22.63 6.77 -25.36
N ARG A 103 23.71 6.31 -25.99
CA ARG A 103 23.75 6.09 -27.46
C ARG A 103 22.71 5.06 -27.92
N LYS A 104 22.48 4.04 -27.11
CA LYS A 104 21.45 3.00 -27.34
C LYS A 104 20.04 3.43 -26.96
N LYS A 105 19.86 4.64 -26.42
CA LYS A 105 18.59 5.15 -25.85
C LYS A 105 18.04 4.32 -24.68
N GLU A 106 18.89 3.52 -24.02
CA GLU A 106 18.54 2.82 -22.78
C GLU A 106 18.51 3.81 -21.59
N LEU A 107 19.34 4.86 -21.68
CA LEU A 107 19.34 6.01 -20.80
C LEU A 107 19.02 7.28 -21.59
N ILE A 108 18.18 8.15 -21.04
CA ILE A 108 17.89 9.47 -21.61
C ILE A 108 18.19 10.54 -20.55
N PRO A 109 18.95 11.61 -20.86
CA PRO A 109 19.16 12.70 -19.91
C PRO A 109 17.82 13.22 -19.37
N LEU A 110 17.66 13.29 -18.05
CA LEU A 110 16.36 13.60 -17.40
C LEU A 110 15.77 14.92 -17.88
N LYS A 111 16.61 15.95 -18.00
CA LYS A 111 16.20 17.26 -18.48
C LYS A 111 15.65 17.19 -19.92
N GLU A 112 16.36 16.50 -20.80
CA GLU A 112 15.93 16.33 -22.20
C GLU A 112 14.65 15.51 -22.29
N PHE A 113 14.51 14.47 -21.44
CA PHE A 113 13.29 13.69 -21.35
C PHE A 113 12.10 14.55 -20.93
N LEU A 114 12.22 15.40 -19.91
CA LEU A 114 11.11 16.20 -19.40
C LEU A 114 10.78 17.41 -20.29
N GLU A 115 11.77 18.01 -20.96
CA GLU A 115 11.59 19.18 -21.82
C GLU A 115 11.16 18.82 -23.25
N ALA A 116 11.26 17.55 -23.65
CA ALA A 116 10.86 17.10 -24.98
C ALA A 116 9.35 17.27 -25.21
N LYS A 117 9.00 18.07 -26.22
CA LYS A 117 7.61 18.38 -26.61
C LYS A 117 6.93 17.27 -27.40
N GLU A 118 7.72 16.45 -28.09
CA GLU A 118 7.26 15.36 -28.93
C GLU A 118 7.73 14.03 -28.36
N SER A 119 7.12 12.93 -28.80
CA SER A 119 7.47 11.61 -28.30
C SER A 119 8.95 11.28 -28.54
N ILE A 120 9.58 10.66 -27.55
CA ILE A 120 10.98 10.19 -27.63
C ILE A 120 11.17 9.02 -28.62
N TYR A 121 10.06 8.41 -29.08
CA TYR A 121 10.07 7.36 -30.10
C TYR A 121 9.83 7.91 -31.51
N ALA A 122 9.57 9.21 -31.66
CA ALA A 122 9.43 9.83 -32.97
C ALA A 122 10.74 9.72 -33.76
N LYS A 123 10.64 9.50 -35.08
CA LYS A 123 11.81 9.25 -35.95
C LYS A 123 12.83 10.40 -35.95
N HIS A 124 12.39 11.63 -35.75
CA HIS A 124 13.24 12.84 -35.68
C HIS A 124 13.71 13.17 -34.26
N TRP A 125 13.21 12.47 -33.24
CA TRP A 125 13.66 12.68 -31.89
C TRP A 125 15.01 11.99 -31.68
N LEU A 126 16.05 12.81 -31.62
CA LEU A 126 17.39 12.44 -31.20
C LEU A 126 17.71 13.29 -29.97
N PRO A 127 18.06 12.68 -28.82
CA PRO A 127 18.50 13.44 -27.67
C PRO A 127 19.68 14.31 -28.08
N THR A 128 19.63 15.60 -27.75
CA THR A 128 20.63 16.56 -28.20
C THR A 128 21.96 16.21 -27.55
N PRO A 129 23.01 15.90 -28.32
CA PRO A 129 24.22 15.41 -27.70
C PRO A 129 24.97 16.45 -26.86
N TRP A 130 24.51 17.69 -26.66
CA TRP A 130 25.38 18.75 -26.11
C TRP A 130 25.87 18.48 -24.68
N GLN A 131 25.10 17.80 -23.82
CA GLN A 131 25.58 17.37 -22.49
C GLN A 131 26.57 16.20 -22.58
N VAL A 132 26.33 15.24 -23.49
CA VAL A 132 27.21 14.07 -23.73
C VAL A 132 28.41 14.36 -24.65
N MET A 133 28.38 15.42 -25.45
CA MET A 133 29.48 15.88 -26.30
C MET A 133 30.56 16.56 -25.46
N SER A 134 30.22 17.18 -24.33
CA SER A 134 31.23 17.65 -23.37
C SER A 134 32.07 16.50 -22.81
N TRP A 135 31.51 15.29 -22.79
CA TRP A 135 32.13 14.05 -22.35
C TRP A 135 33.09 13.49 -23.42
N GLY A 136 32.61 13.35 -24.67
CA GLY A 136 33.42 12.92 -25.82
C GLY A 136 34.51 13.92 -26.25
N LEU A 137 34.27 15.24 -26.14
CA LEU A 137 35.26 16.29 -26.45
C LEU A 137 36.37 16.39 -25.38
N ARG A 138 36.08 16.05 -24.12
CA ARG A 138 37.09 15.92 -23.06
C ARG A 138 37.93 14.66 -23.25
N GLN A 139 37.32 13.56 -23.66
CA GLN A 139 38.02 12.29 -23.92
C GLN A 139 38.86 12.31 -25.22
N LEU A 140 38.54 13.20 -26.18
CA LEU A 140 39.33 13.42 -27.40
C LEU A 140 40.36 14.56 -27.30
N GLY A 141 40.56 15.17 -26.12
CA GLY A 141 41.65 16.13 -25.87
C GLY A 141 41.51 17.51 -26.53
N VAL A 142 40.34 17.85 -27.10
CA VAL A 142 40.13 19.11 -27.85
C VAL A 142 39.89 20.31 -26.93
N ILE A 143 39.57 20.08 -25.64
CA ILE A 143 39.47 21.11 -24.60
C ILE A 143 40.48 20.80 -23.49
N GLY A 144 41.76 21.08 -23.76
CA GLY A 144 42.78 21.44 -22.76
C GLY A 144 43.01 20.52 -21.55
N GLY A 145 42.81 19.21 -21.67
CA GLY A 145 43.12 18.26 -20.61
C GLY A 145 43.37 16.85 -21.16
N ASP A 146 44.59 16.34 -20.97
CA ASP A 146 45.00 14.98 -21.30
C ASP A 146 44.44 13.98 -20.27
N SER A 147 43.13 13.73 -20.29
CA SER A 147 42.53 12.74 -19.39
C SER A 147 42.36 11.40 -20.12
N SER A 148 43.37 10.54 -19.98
CA SER A 148 43.35 9.13 -20.37
C SER A 148 42.40 8.26 -19.53
N GLU A 149 41.88 8.78 -18.41
CA GLU A 149 41.02 8.07 -17.46
C GLU A 149 39.52 8.23 -17.75
N ASP A 150 38.74 7.16 -17.60
CA ASP A 150 37.27 7.20 -17.70
C ASP A 150 36.71 7.86 -16.44
N LYS A 151 36.15 9.07 -16.57
CA LYS A 151 35.56 9.76 -15.42
C LYS A 151 34.05 9.72 -15.47
N LEU A 152 33.44 9.04 -14.49
CA LEU A 152 31.99 9.07 -14.30
C LEU A 152 31.55 10.50 -13.96
N VAL A 153 30.91 11.17 -14.92
CA VAL A 153 30.45 12.55 -14.74
C VAL A 153 29.10 12.57 -14.03
N LYS A 154 28.88 13.62 -13.24
CA LYS A 154 27.62 13.86 -12.56
C LYS A 154 26.52 14.14 -13.59
N GLY A 155 25.44 13.37 -13.53
CA GLY A 155 24.32 13.46 -14.45
C GLY A 155 23.09 12.73 -13.92
N GLU A 156 21.94 12.99 -14.53
CA GLU A 156 20.67 12.36 -14.19
C GLU A 156 20.04 11.79 -15.45
N PHE A 157 19.69 10.52 -15.41
CA PHE A 157 19.22 9.79 -16.59
C PHE A 157 17.97 8.98 -16.27
N VAL A 158 16.99 9.02 -17.17
CA VAL A 158 15.82 8.15 -17.13
C VAL A 158 16.23 6.76 -17.62
N ILE A 159 15.96 5.74 -16.81
CA ILE A 159 16.16 4.32 -17.11
C ILE A 159 14.93 3.82 -17.86
N MET A 160 15.04 3.73 -19.20
CA MET A 160 13.89 3.42 -20.05
C MET A 160 13.27 2.06 -19.75
N ALA A 161 14.09 1.05 -19.45
CA ALA A 161 13.61 -0.29 -19.15
C ALA A 161 12.65 -0.34 -17.92
N ASN A 162 13.02 0.35 -16.83
CA ASN A 162 12.18 0.39 -15.62
C ASN A 162 10.91 1.21 -15.86
N LEU A 163 11.04 2.34 -16.57
CA LEU A 163 9.92 3.22 -16.93
C LEU A 163 8.88 2.49 -17.80
N GLU A 164 9.32 1.85 -18.89
CA GLU A 164 8.43 1.14 -19.83
C GLU A 164 7.74 -0.05 -19.16
N ALA A 165 8.50 -0.84 -18.38
CA ALA A 165 7.94 -1.96 -17.62
C ALA A 165 6.88 -1.50 -16.62
N THR A 166 7.15 -0.40 -15.92
CA THR A 166 6.22 0.19 -14.94
C THR A 166 4.99 0.80 -15.61
N ALA A 167 5.17 1.53 -16.71
CA ALA A 167 4.07 2.11 -17.48
C ALA A 167 3.13 1.02 -18.00
N LYS A 168 3.69 -0.08 -18.52
CA LYS A 168 2.90 -1.25 -18.93
C LYS A 168 2.14 -1.84 -17.74
N ALA A 169 2.80 -2.08 -16.62
CA ALA A 169 2.17 -2.63 -15.42
C ALA A 169 1.06 -1.70 -14.88
N ALA A 170 1.24 -0.38 -14.96
CA ALA A 170 0.24 0.60 -14.59
C ALA A 170 -1.01 0.52 -15.49
N LEU A 171 -0.82 0.46 -16.81
CA LEU A 171 -1.93 0.29 -17.75
C LEU A 171 -2.63 -1.06 -17.59
N ASP A 172 -1.88 -2.13 -17.39
CA ASP A 172 -2.42 -3.48 -17.13
C ASP A 172 -3.21 -3.50 -15.81
N HIS A 173 -2.75 -2.78 -14.79
CA HIS A 173 -3.46 -2.69 -13.51
C HIS A 173 -4.76 -1.92 -13.68
N VAL A 174 -4.72 -0.70 -14.21
CA VAL A 174 -5.91 0.15 -14.39
C VAL A 174 -6.92 -0.50 -15.33
N SER A 175 -6.48 -1.17 -16.41
CA SER A 175 -7.40 -1.88 -17.31
C SER A 175 -8.13 -3.05 -16.65
N LYS A 176 -7.53 -3.69 -15.62
CA LYS A 176 -8.14 -4.79 -14.86
C LYS A 176 -9.03 -4.31 -13.72
N THR A 177 -8.72 -3.16 -13.12
CA THR A 177 -9.41 -2.67 -11.91
C THR A 177 -10.45 -1.60 -12.19
N ALA A 178 -10.28 -0.79 -13.24
CA ALA A 178 -11.23 0.27 -13.56
C ALA A 178 -12.43 -0.28 -14.34
N SER A 179 -13.52 -0.50 -13.61
CA SER A 179 -14.81 -0.99 -14.14
C SER A 179 -15.69 0.09 -14.76
N SER A 180 -15.49 1.35 -14.40
CA SER A 180 -16.29 2.51 -14.83
C SER A 180 -15.41 3.62 -15.43
N HIS A 181 -16.03 4.62 -16.07
CA HIS A 181 -15.33 5.81 -16.56
C HIS A 181 -14.65 6.60 -15.43
N THR A 182 -15.40 6.81 -14.35
CA THR A 182 -14.99 7.48 -13.11
C THR A 182 -13.82 6.75 -12.42
N ALA A 183 -13.80 5.42 -12.46
CA ALA A 183 -12.71 4.62 -11.91
C ALA A 183 -11.37 4.80 -12.65
N ARG A 184 -11.37 5.40 -13.85
CA ARG A 184 -10.15 5.72 -14.62
C ARG A 184 -9.56 7.11 -14.29
N ILE A 185 -10.19 7.85 -13.38
CA ILE A 185 -9.80 9.22 -13.03
C ILE A 185 -9.13 9.23 -11.66
N PHE A 186 -7.88 9.66 -11.60
CA PHE A 186 -7.05 9.64 -10.41
C PHE A 186 -6.51 11.03 -10.10
N SER A 187 -6.32 11.33 -8.81
CA SER A 187 -5.32 12.33 -8.44
C SER A 187 -3.93 11.71 -8.55
N ARG A 188 -2.90 12.56 -8.64
CA ARG A 188 -1.50 12.12 -8.61
C ARG A 188 -1.21 11.25 -7.38
N HIS A 189 -1.68 11.65 -6.19
CA HIS A 189 -1.48 10.91 -4.94
C HIS A 189 -2.14 9.52 -4.99
N LEU A 190 -3.43 9.47 -5.36
CA LEU A 190 -4.17 8.22 -5.47
C LEU A 190 -3.55 7.27 -6.51
N LEU A 191 -3.09 7.81 -7.64
CA LEU A 191 -2.41 7.02 -8.65
C LEU A 191 -1.12 6.43 -8.09
N THR A 192 -0.29 7.25 -7.41
CA THR A 192 0.97 6.77 -6.85
C THR A 192 0.78 5.69 -5.81
N SER A 193 -0.19 5.83 -4.89
CA SER A 193 -0.48 4.79 -3.88
C SER A 193 -0.98 3.50 -4.53
N THR A 194 -1.88 3.61 -5.50
CA THR A 194 -2.40 2.47 -6.26
C THR A 194 -1.29 1.71 -6.99
N LEU A 195 -0.39 2.44 -7.66
CA LEU A 195 0.71 1.84 -8.41
C LEU A 195 1.80 1.26 -7.49
N CYS A 196 2.10 1.88 -6.35
CA CYS A 196 3.05 1.32 -5.39
C CYS A 196 2.63 -0.09 -4.95
N ASN A 197 1.34 -0.26 -4.63
CA ASN A 197 0.77 -1.56 -4.28
C ASN A 197 0.85 -2.56 -5.45
N ALA A 198 0.56 -2.12 -6.68
CA ALA A 198 0.58 -2.98 -7.86
C ALA A 198 2.01 -3.42 -8.26
N LEU A 199 2.99 -2.56 -8.06
CA LEU A 199 4.40 -2.78 -8.42
C LEU A 199 5.22 -3.40 -7.30
N ASN A 200 4.64 -3.56 -6.10
CA ASN A 200 5.33 -4.01 -4.90
C ASN A 200 6.56 -3.13 -4.55
N VAL A 201 6.41 -1.82 -4.68
CA VAL A 201 7.40 -0.82 -4.25
C VAL A 201 6.85 -0.02 -3.08
N SER A 202 7.72 0.39 -2.16
CA SER A 202 7.31 1.10 -0.94
C SER A 202 6.80 2.51 -1.21
N SER A 203 7.38 3.21 -2.17
CA SER A 203 6.98 4.55 -2.58
C SER A 203 7.59 4.92 -3.94
N LEU A 204 6.90 5.75 -4.72
CA LEU A 204 7.50 6.42 -5.88
C LEU A 204 7.88 7.86 -5.52
N SER A 205 9.07 8.29 -5.95
CA SER A 205 9.50 9.66 -5.73
C SER A 205 8.67 10.64 -6.57
N GLN A 206 8.73 11.94 -6.23
CA GLN A 206 8.11 12.98 -7.06
C GLN A 206 8.70 12.97 -8.47
N ARG A 207 10.00 12.69 -8.62
CA ARG A 207 10.66 12.61 -9.93
C ARG A 207 10.18 11.40 -10.72
N ASP A 208 10.12 10.23 -10.10
CA ASP A 208 9.60 9.02 -10.74
C ASP A 208 8.18 9.22 -11.25
N THR A 209 7.32 9.81 -10.41
CA THR A 209 5.93 10.08 -10.77
C THR A 209 5.84 11.03 -11.96
N SER A 210 6.64 12.11 -11.98
CA SER A 210 6.65 13.06 -13.09
C SER A 210 7.13 12.41 -14.40
N VAL A 211 8.17 11.57 -14.33
CA VAL A 211 8.70 10.83 -15.49
C VAL A 211 7.67 9.84 -16.02
N LEU A 212 7.01 9.09 -15.13
CA LEU A 212 5.96 8.13 -15.49
C LEU A 212 4.77 8.80 -16.16
N LEU A 213 4.26 9.89 -15.57
CA LEU A 213 3.13 10.63 -16.13
C LEU A 213 3.46 11.26 -17.48
N MET A 214 4.66 11.82 -17.62
CA MET A 214 5.12 12.36 -18.91
C MET A 214 5.15 11.26 -19.98
N HIS A 215 5.66 10.08 -19.65
CA HIS A 215 5.72 8.95 -20.58
C HIS A 215 4.33 8.46 -21.01
N LEU A 216 3.45 8.21 -20.04
CA LEU A 216 2.08 7.75 -20.31
C LEU A 216 1.29 8.77 -21.15
N ALA A 217 1.46 10.07 -20.90
CA ALA A 217 0.74 11.13 -21.61
C ALA A 217 1.33 11.40 -23.00
N ARG A 218 2.64 11.68 -23.08
CA ARG A 218 3.30 12.11 -24.32
C ARG A 218 3.65 10.96 -25.25
N ASP A 219 4.23 9.89 -24.70
CA ASP A 219 4.84 8.84 -25.51
C ASP A 219 3.85 7.73 -25.86
N GLN A 220 2.97 7.38 -24.92
CA GLN A 220 1.97 6.34 -25.13
C GLN A 220 0.58 6.89 -25.49
N ALA A 221 0.33 8.18 -25.28
CA ALA A 221 -1.00 8.79 -25.41
C ALA A 221 -2.08 8.00 -24.64
N ALA A 222 -1.71 7.37 -23.53
CA ALA A 222 -2.56 6.47 -22.76
C ALA A 222 -3.35 7.18 -21.66
N ILE A 223 -2.95 8.40 -21.31
CA ILE A 223 -3.61 9.25 -20.33
C ILE A 223 -3.74 10.69 -20.82
N ALA A 224 -4.71 11.41 -20.29
CA ALA A 224 -4.66 12.85 -20.15
C ALA A 224 -4.14 13.21 -18.76
N TYR A 225 -3.30 14.24 -18.68
CA TYR A 225 -2.71 14.70 -17.42
C TYR A 225 -2.74 16.22 -17.34
N ASP A 226 -3.28 16.75 -16.24
CA ASP A 226 -3.25 18.16 -15.90
C ASP A 226 -2.27 18.38 -14.73
N PRO A 227 -1.09 18.98 -14.98
CA PRO A 227 -0.12 19.24 -13.94
C PRO A 227 -0.58 20.25 -12.88
N SER A 228 -1.53 21.13 -13.20
CA SER A 228 -1.99 22.19 -12.30
C SER A 228 -2.88 21.66 -11.19
N THR A 229 -3.79 20.75 -11.53
CA THR A 229 -4.67 20.07 -10.57
C THR A 229 -4.11 18.73 -10.10
N GLY A 230 -3.15 18.16 -10.83
CA GLY A 230 -2.62 16.82 -10.59
C GLY A 230 -3.59 15.71 -11.00
N THR A 231 -4.58 16.01 -11.84
CA THR A 231 -5.60 15.06 -12.30
C THR A 231 -5.07 14.23 -13.45
N VAL A 232 -5.30 12.91 -13.39
CA VAL A 232 -4.89 11.93 -14.38
C VAL A 232 -6.10 11.14 -14.83
N LYS A 233 -6.36 11.09 -16.14
CA LYS A 233 -7.48 10.34 -16.73
C LYS A 233 -6.94 9.32 -17.71
N PHE A 234 -7.17 8.04 -17.45
CA PHE A 234 -6.77 6.96 -18.36
C PHE A 234 -7.79 6.80 -19.49
N HIS A 235 -7.31 6.66 -20.72
CA HIS A 235 -8.18 6.42 -21.87
C HIS A 235 -8.93 5.09 -21.75
N ALA A 236 -10.16 5.07 -22.23
CA ALA A 236 -10.95 3.85 -22.30
C ALA A 236 -10.47 2.96 -23.46
N PRO A 237 -10.59 1.62 -23.37
CA PRO A 237 -10.29 0.74 -24.49
C PRO A 237 -11.16 1.08 -25.70
N GLY A 238 -10.54 1.38 -26.85
CA GLY A 238 -11.25 1.74 -28.08
C GLY A 238 -11.51 3.24 -28.26
N GLU A 239 -11.12 4.07 -27.31
CA GLU A 239 -11.21 5.53 -27.44
C GLU A 239 -10.15 6.05 -28.43
N MET A 240 -10.59 6.70 -29.51
CA MET A 240 -9.70 7.15 -30.60
C MET A 240 -9.10 8.54 -30.38
N LYS A 241 -9.57 9.30 -29.39
CA LYS A 241 -9.06 10.65 -29.10
C LYS A 241 -8.76 10.76 -27.61
N PRO A 242 -7.68 11.48 -27.24
CA PRO A 242 -7.44 11.74 -25.85
C PRO A 242 -8.56 12.60 -25.27
N ALA A 243 -9.25 12.11 -24.25
CA ALA A 243 -10.26 12.88 -23.55
C ALA A 243 -9.57 14.05 -22.84
N SER A 244 -10.09 15.27 -22.98
CA SER A 244 -9.65 16.40 -22.15
C SER A 244 -10.08 16.18 -20.71
N ILE A 245 -9.29 16.71 -19.77
CA ILE A 245 -9.69 16.76 -18.36
C ILE A 245 -10.70 17.87 -18.19
N GLU A 246 -11.87 17.52 -17.67
CA GLU A 246 -12.97 18.43 -17.37
C GLU A 246 -13.05 18.74 -15.87
N GLN A 247 -13.88 19.72 -15.49
CA GLN A 247 -14.03 20.11 -14.09
C GLN A 247 -14.60 18.97 -13.23
N GLU A 248 -15.48 18.14 -13.80
CA GLU A 248 -16.01 16.94 -13.16
C GLU A 248 -14.89 15.94 -12.83
N ASP A 249 -13.91 15.76 -13.72
CA ASP A 249 -12.79 14.84 -13.50
C ASP A 249 -11.95 15.26 -12.28
N ILE A 250 -11.71 16.57 -12.11
CA ILE A 250 -10.98 17.12 -10.95
C ILE A 250 -11.73 16.83 -9.64
N THR A 251 -13.05 16.99 -9.64
CA THR A 251 -13.89 16.68 -8.47
C THR A 251 -13.90 15.18 -8.19
N ILE A 252 -14.03 14.34 -9.21
CA ILE A 252 -13.98 12.87 -9.09
C ILE A 252 -12.63 12.43 -8.51
N ALA A 253 -11.52 12.95 -9.03
CA ALA A 253 -10.18 12.67 -8.52
C ALA A 253 -10.05 13.03 -7.04
N SER A 254 -10.59 14.20 -6.65
CA SER A 254 -10.58 14.67 -5.26
C SER A 254 -11.43 13.80 -4.34
N LEU A 255 -12.65 13.42 -4.75
CA LEU A 255 -13.54 12.54 -3.99
C LEU A 255 -12.91 11.16 -3.78
N ARG A 256 -12.39 10.54 -4.83
CA ARG A 256 -11.72 9.23 -4.74
C ARG A 256 -10.49 9.28 -3.85
N THR A 257 -9.75 10.38 -3.88
CA THR A 257 -8.61 10.59 -2.98
C THR A 257 -9.07 10.66 -1.53
N LEU A 258 -10.13 11.42 -1.26
CA LEU A 258 -10.70 11.53 0.08
C LEU A 258 -11.20 10.18 0.62
N ILE A 259 -11.87 9.37 -0.21
CA ILE A 259 -12.30 8.00 0.15
C ILE A 259 -11.06 7.17 0.55
N SER A 260 -10.05 7.11 -0.32
CA SER A 260 -8.83 6.35 -0.08
C SER A 260 -8.05 6.81 1.16
N ASP A 261 -8.09 8.10 1.50
CA ASP A 261 -7.38 8.66 2.66
C ASP A 261 -8.16 8.46 3.98
N LEU A 262 -9.49 8.32 3.93
CA LEU A 262 -10.33 8.10 5.11
C LEU A 262 -10.23 6.68 5.67
N GLU A 263 -10.15 5.67 4.81
CA GLU A 263 -10.01 4.26 5.20
C GLU A 263 -8.86 3.99 6.20
N PRO A 264 -7.59 4.36 5.92
CA PRO A 264 -6.50 4.11 6.85
C PRO A 264 -6.64 4.93 8.14
N GLN A 265 -7.22 6.13 8.09
CA GLN A 265 -7.50 6.93 9.29
C GLN A 265 -8.52 6.24 10.21
N ILE A 266 -9.56 5.64 9.63
CA ILE A 266 -10.56 4.85 10.35
C ILE A 266 -9.88 3.64 11.00
N GLN A 267 -9.04 2.89 10.28
CA GLN A 267 -8.32 1.74 10.84
C GLN A 267 -7.40 2.13 12.00
N GLN A 268 -6.67 3.24 11.88
CA GLN A 268 -5.83 3.78 12.96
C GLN A 268 -6.66 4.17 14.20
N LEU A 269 -7.83 4.79 14.00
CA LEU A 269 -8.73 5.14 15.09
C LEU A 269 -9.32 3.89 15.77
N MET A 270 -9.71 2.86 15.00
CA MET A 270 -10.18 1.58 15.53
C MET A 270 -9.12 0.91 16.41
N GLN A 271 -7.88 0.83 15.92
CA GLN A 271 -6.76 0.31 16.70
C GLN A 271 -6.56 1.12 17.99
N ARG A 272 -6.60 2.46 17.90
CA ARG A 272 -6.41 3.35 19.05
C ARG A 272 -7.51 3.17 20.11
N VAL A 273 -8.77 2.98 19.69
CA VAL A 273 -9.89 2.67 20.59
C VAL A 273 -9.63 1.34 21.31
N SER A 274 -9.23 0.29 20.59
CA SER A 274 -8.92 -1.02 21.19
C SER A 274 -7.77 -0.96 22.20
N GLU A 275 -6.72 -0.19 21.91
CA GLU A 275 -5.59 0.01 22.82
C GLU A 275 -6.01 0.74 24.10
N LEU A 276 -6.89 1.74 23.97
CA LEU A 276 -7.39 2.52 25.11
C LEU A 276 -8.35 1.71 25.99
N ASP A 277 -9.19 0.88 25.38
CA ASP A 277 -10.04 -0.07 26.09
C ASP A 277 -9.21 -1.06 26.93
N THR A 278 -8.16 -1.62 26.33
CA THR A 278 -7.24 -2.52 27.03
C THR A 278 -6.55 -1.82 28.20
N LYS A 279 -6.04 -0.59 27.98
CA LYS A 279 -5.43 0.22 29.04
C LYS A 279 -6.40 0.55 30.18
N ALA A 280 -7.66 0.86 29.85
CA ALA A 280 -8.69 1.12 30.85
C ALA A 280 -8.95 -0.12 31.71
N ARG A 281 -9.14 -1.30 31.09
CA ARG A 281 -9.33 -2.59 31.79
C ARG A 281 -8.15 -2.94 32.69
N GLU A 282 -6.92 -2.77 32.22
CA GLU A 282 -5.72 -3.01 33.02
C GLU A 282 -5.63 -2.06 34.23
N ALA A 283 -5.99 -0.79 34.06
CA ALA A 283 -6.01 0.18 35.15
C ALA A 283 -7.08 -0.18 36.20
N VAL A 284 -8.26 -0.65 35.77
CA VAL A 284 -9.32 -1.15 36.67
C VAL A 284 -8.83 -2.38 37.44
N ALA A 285 -8.21 -3.37 36.77
CA ALA A 285 -7.65 -4.56 37.42
C ALA A 285 -6.57 -4.20 38.47
N LYS A 286 -5.78 -3.16 38.21
CA LYS A 286 -4.77 -2.62 39.14
C LYS A 286 -5.36 -1.68 40.21
N LYS A 287 -6.69 -1.47 40.25
CA LYS A 287 -7.39 -0.54 41.15
C LYS A 287 -6.92 0.92 41.02
N GLN A 288 -6.53 1.33 39.81
CA GLN A 288 -6.02 2.65 39.46
C GLN A 288 -7.12 3.51 38.82
N ASN A 289 -8.16 3.86 39.60
CA ASN A 289 -9.38 4.50 39.08
C ASN A 289 -9.14 5.81 38.33
N ALA A 290 -8.19 6.65 38.79
CA ALA A 290 -7.84 7.88 38.08
C ALA A 290 -7.24 7.61 36.69
N ALA A 291 -6.39 6.59 36.56
CA ALA A 291 -5.80 6.20 35.29
C ALA A 291 -6.84 5.55 34.36
N ALA A 292 -7.77 4.76 34.91
CA ALA A 292 -8.90 4.20 34.18
C ALA A 292 -9.79 5.30 33.61
N LYS A 293 -10.21 6.30 34.41
CA LYS A 293 -11.01 7.44 33.93
C LYS A 293 -10.32 8.21 32.81
N VAL A 294 -9.01 8.44 32.90
CA VAL A 294 -8.27 9.12 31.83
C VAL A 294 -8.25 8.29 30.54
N ALA A 295 -8.03 6.98 30.63
CA ALA A 295 -8.06 6.08 29.48
C ALA A 295 -9.45 6.03 28.82
N LEU A 296 -10.51 5.96 29.63
CA LEU A 296 -11.91 5.98 29.15
C LEU A 296 -12.28 7.31 28.48
N ARG A 297 -11.90 8.47 29.07
CA ARG A 297 -12.08 9.77 28.40
C ARG A 297 -11.39 9.81 27.03
N GLN A 298 -10.15 9.32 26.96
CA GLN A 298 -9.42 9.27 25.69
C GLN A 298 -10.07 8.31 24.69
N LYS A 299 -10.58 7.17 25.16
CA LYS A 299 -11.32 6.19 24.34
C LYS A 299 -12.54 6.85 23.73
N LYS A 300 -13.35 7.52 24.53
CA LYS A 300 -14.56 8.21 24.07
C LYS A 300 -14.28 9.28 23.01
N ILE A 301 -13.24 10.08 23.18
CA ILE A 301 -12.81 11.06 22.17
C ILE A 301 -12.42 10.36 20.85
N ALA A 302 -11.70 9.23 20.93
CA ALA A 302 -11.32 8.46 19.75
C ALA A 302 -12.55 7.83 19.06
N GLU A 303 -13.53 7.34 19.82
CA GLU A 303 -14.80 6.80 19.31
C GLU A 303 -15.64 7.87 18.60
N THR A 304 -15.79 9.06 19.17
CA THR A 304 -16.51 10.16 18.51
C THR A 304 -15.85 10.55 17.19
N LYS A 305 -14.50 10.60 17.16
CA LYS A 305 -13.75 10.84 15.92
C LYS A 305 -13.95 9.71 14.90
N LEU A 306 -13.92 8.46 15.35
CA LEU A 306 -14.17 7.28 14.52
C LEU A 306 -15.57 7.33 13.90
N GLN A 307 -16.60 7.65 14.71
CA GLN A 307 -17.98 7.79 14.24
C GLN A 307 -18.10 8.91 13.19
N SER A 308 -17.55 10.09 13.46
CA SER A 308 -17.57 11.22 12.52
C SER A 308 -16.86 10.90 11.20
N ARG A 309 -15.69 10.24 11.25
CA ARG A 309 -14.94 9.83 10.05
C ARG A 309 -15.66 8.75 9.25
N THR A 310 -16.25 7.76 9.93
CA THR A 310 -17.04 6.70 9.29
C THR A 310 -18.29 7.26 8.60
N ALA A 311 -18.98 8.21 9.25
CA ALA A 311 -20.13 8.90 8.65
C ALA A 311 -19.70 9.74 7.43
N THR A 312 -18.56 10.42 7.50
CA THR A 312 -18.00 11.17 6.37
C THR A 312 -17.67 10.24 5.20
N LEU A 313 -17.04 9.10 5.46
CA LEU A 313 -16.72 8.11 4.43
C LEU A 313 -17.99 7.63 3.71
N THR A 314 -19.00 7.22 4.48
CA THR A 314 -20.29 6.76 3.93
C THR A 314 -20.93 7.83 3.05
N GLN A 315 -20.95 9.09 3.51
CA GLN A 315 -21.51 10.20 2.75
C GLN A 315 -20.75 10.46 1.43
N VAL A 316 -19.42 10.39 1.46
CA VAL A 316 -18.59 10.62 0.27
C VAL A 316 -18.73 9.46 -0.72
N GLU A 317 -18.82 8.22 -0.24
CA GLU A 317 -19.10 7.03 -1.06
C GLU A 317 -20.48 7.11 -1.72
N ASP A 318 -21.51 7.54 -1.00
CA ASP A 318 -22.86 7.74 -1.54
C ASP A 318 -22.87 8.80 -2.66
N VAL A 319 -22.17 9.92 -2.44
CA VAL A 319 -22.02 10.97 -3.46
C VAL A 319 -21.26 10.44 -4.67
N TYR A 320 -20.17 9.70 -4.45
CA TYR A 320 -19.40 9.10 -5.53
C TYR A 320 -20.25 8.11 -6.35
N ALA A 321 -21.01 7.22 -5.70
CA ALA A 321 -21.89 6.28 -6.38
C ALA A 321 -22.96 6.98 -7.24
N LYS A 322 -23.53 8.09 -6.76
CA LYS A 322 -24.46 8.92 -7.55
C LYS A 322 -23.79 9.56 -8.76
N ILE A 323 -22.54 10.01 -8.62
CA ILE A 323 -21.76 10.55 -9.74
C ILE A 323 -21.45 9.46 -10.77
N GLU A 324 -21.09 8.24 -10.33
CA GLU A 324 -20.89 7.11 -11.25
C GLU A 324 -22.18 6.80 -12.02
N GLN A 325 -23.32 6.71 -11.32
CA GLN A 325 -24.62 6.48 -11.95
C GLN A 325 -24.97 7.58 -12.98
N ALA A 326 -24.72 8.85 -12.64
CA ALA A 326 -24.97 9.97 -13.55
C ALA A 326 -24.05 9.91 -14.78
N ALA A 327 -22.77 9.57 -14.59
CA ALA A 327 -21.82 9.40 -15.69
C ALA A 327 -22.23 8.26 -16.63
N ASP A 328 -22.64 7.11 -16.08
CA ASP A 328 -23.15 5.97 -16.85
C ASP A 328 -24.42 6.35 -17.63
N GLN A 329 -25.32 7.13 -17.02
CA GLN A 329 -26.53 7.61 -17.68
C GLN A 329 -26.22 8.53 -18.87
N VAL A 330 -25.22 9.41 -18.76
CA VAL A 330 -24.75 10.24 -19.87
C VAL A 330 -24.21 9.37 -21.01
N GLU A 331 -23.47 8.31 -20.70
CA GLU A 331 -22.96 7.38 -21.72
C GLU A 331 -24.11 6.65 -22.44
N ILE A 332 -25.11 6.17 -21.69
CA ILE A 332 -26.31 5.54 -22.26
C ILE A 332 -27.01 6.49 -23.23
N VAL A 333 -27.20 7.76 -22.85
CA VAL A 333 -27.85 8.77 -23.70
C VAL A 333 -27.06 8.99 -24.99
N ARG A 334 -25.72 9.10 -24.92
CA ARG A 334 -24.86 9.24 -26.11
C ARG A 334 -25.02 8.04 -27.06
N VAL A 335 -25.08 6.82 -26.53
CA VAL A 335 -25.30 5.60 -27.33
C VAL A 335 -26.69 5.61 -27.97
N MET A 336 -27.72 6.07 -27.26
CA MET A 336 -29.08 6.19 -27.80
C MET A 336 -29.17 7.24 -28.92
N GLU A 337 -28.51 8.39 -28.79
CA GLU A 337 -28.43 9.41 -29.84
C GLU A 337 -27.73 8.88 -31.10
N ALA A 338 -26.60 8.18 -30.93
CA ALA A 338 -25.88 7.56 -32.03
C ALA A 338 -26.72 6.46 -32.73
N SER A 339 -27.45 5.67 -31.94
CA SER A 339 -28.37 4.64 -32.43
C SER A 339 -29.54 5.26 -33.20
N SER A 340 -30.15 6.31 -32.68
CA SER A 340 -31.24 7.04 -33.34
C SER A 340 -30.78 7.67 -34.66
N THR A 341 -29.58 8.24 -34.70
CA THR A 341 -28.96 8.77 -35.93
C THR A 341 -28.75 7.66 -36.96
N THR A 342 -28.26 6.50 -36.52
CA THR A 342 -28.04 5.33 -37.39
C THR A 342 -29.37 4.78 -37.91
N LEU A 343 -30.37 4.63 -37.04
CA LEU A 343 -31.72 4.21 -37.40
C LEU A 343 -32.36 5.17 -38.39
N ARG A 344 -32.22 6.49 -38.20
CA ARG A 344 -32.69 7.51 -39.16
C ARG A 344 -32.03 7.34 -40.52
N SER A 345 -30.71 7.16 -40.56
CA SER A 345 -29.96 6.94 -41.80
C SER A 345 -30.40 5.65 -42.52
N LEU A 346 -30.63 4.57 -41.78
CA LEU A 346 -31.14 3.31 -42.34
C LEU A 346 -32.58 3.46 -42.84
N ASN A 347 -33.44 4.12 -42.05
CA ASN A 347 -34.85 4.30 -42.36
C ASN A 347 -35.09 5.25 -43.53
N GLN A 348 -34.20 6.24 -43.72
CA GLN A 348 -34.16 7.09 -44.92
C GLN A 348 -33.76 6.29 -46.17
N LYS A 349 -33.00 5.19 -46.02
CA LYS A 349 -32.65 4.26 -47.12
C LYS A 349 -33.73 3.20 -47.37
N THR A 350 -34.58 2.87 -46.37
CA THR A 350 -35.66 1.88 -46.49
C THR A 350 -37.08 2.46 -46.61
N GLY A 351 -37.28 3.77 -46.50
CA GLY A 351 -38.51 4.45 -46.93
C GLY A 351 -39.70 4.44 -45.96
N GLY A 352 -39.50 4.69 -44.65
CA GLY A 352 -40.63 4.91 -43.72
C GLY A 352 -40.32 6.01 -42.70
N VAL A 353 -41.19 7.01 -42.51
CA VAL A 353 -40.84 8.27 -41.80
C VAL A 353 -41.61 8.52 -40.49
N GLU A 354 -42.26 7.53 -39.86
CA GLU A 354 -43.23 7.84 -38.79
C GLU A 354 -42.93 7.37 -37.34
N LYS A 355 -41.79 6.75 -37.02
CA LYS A 355 -41.57 6.17 -35.66
C LYS A 355 -40.35 6.63 -34.86
N VAL A 356 -39.61 7.65 -35.31
CA VAL A 356 -38.38 8.10 -34.63
C VAL A 356 -38.63 9.27 -33.68
N GLN A 357 -39.69 10.05 -33.89
CA GLN A 357 -39.99 11.24 -33.08
C GLN A 357 -40.44 10.85 -31.66
N ASP A 358 -41.33 9.85 -31.53
CA ASP A 358 -41.85 9.38 -30.24
C ASP A 358 -40.77 8.80 -29.31
N VAL A 359 -39.77 8.13 -29.86
CA VAL A 359 -38.65 7.57 -29.07
C VAL A 359 -37.73 8.68 -28.54
N MET A 360 -37.57 9.78 -29.29
CA MET A 360 -36.78 10.93 -28.85
C MET A 360 -37.51 11.78 -27.82
N ASP A 361 -38.83 11.95 -27.97
CA ASP A 361 -39.64 12.72 -27.02
C ASP A 361 -39.79 11.95 -25.69
N SER A 362 -39.98 10.63 -25.73
CA SER A 362 -39.97 9.78 -24.52
C SER A 362 -38.61 9.74 -23.82
N LEU A 363 -37.50 9.83 -24.57
CA LEU A 363 -36.14 9.90 -24.00
C LEU A 363 -35.88 11.25 -23.31
N ARG A 364 -36.36 12.36 -23.89
CA ARG A 364 -36.22 13.70 -23.31
C ARG A 364 -37.00 13.85 -22.01
N GLU A 365 -38.13 13.16 -21.88
CA GLU A 365 -38.96 13.12 -20.67
C GLU A 365 -38.27 12.32 -19.54
N SER A 366 -37.61 11.19 -19.84
CA SER A 366 -36.84 10.42 -18.84
C SER A 366 -35.51 11.06 -18.40
N MET A 367 -35.01 12.05 -19.14
CA MET A 367 -33.81 12.82 -18.74
C MET A 367 -34.13 13.99 -17.80
N GLN A 368 -35.40 14.35 -17.62
CA GLN A 368 -35.81 15.48 -16.78
C GLN A 368 -35.93 15.11 -15.28
N ASP A 369 -35.78 13.82 -14.93
CA ASP A 369 -35.87 13.27 -13.58
C ASP A 369 -34.49 12.99 -12.95
N THR A 370 -33.55 13.93 -13.02
CA THR A 370 -32.22 13.78 -12.36
C THR A 370 -31.80 15.06 -11.64
N GLU A 371 -32.71 15.65 -10.88
CA GLU A 371 -32.42 16.81 -10.03
C GLU A 371 -33.14 16.65 -8.69
N GLU A 372 -32.50 16.00 -7.71
CA GLU A 372 -32.82 16.20 -6.30
C GLU A 372 -31.67 15.68 -5.41
N ILE A 373 -30.72 16.57 -5.10
CA ILE A 373 -29.88 16.44 -3.89
C ILE A 373 -30.30 17.55 -2.95
N SER A 374 -31.26 17.24 -2.07
CA SER A 374 -31.50 18.00 -0.84
C SER A 374 -31.66 17.00 0.30
N GLY A 375 -30.71 17.03 1.24
CA GLY A 375 -30.62 16.03 2.30
C GLY A 375 -29.72 16.48 3.44
N ALA A 376 -30.28 17.33 4.29
CA ALA A 376 -29.97 17.59 5.70
C ALA A 376 -28.50 17.47 6.15
N ILE A 377 -27.85 18.63 6.28
CA ILE A 377 -26.72 18.81 7.19
C ILE A 377 -27.28 18.73 8.62
N SER A 378 -27.05 17.60 9.29
CA SER A 378 -27.12 17.55 10.75
C SER A 378 -25.75 17.92 11.32
N GLU A 379 -25.78 19.03 12.04
CA GLU A 379 -24.73 19.55 12.91
C GLU A 379 -24.23 18.46 13.87
N VAL A 380 -23.05 17.89 13.57
CA VAL A 380 -22.30 17.10 14.55
C VAL A 380 -21.64 18.09 15.50
N GLY A 381 -22.35 18.36 16.60
CA GLY A 381 -21.94 19.28 17.65
C GLY A 381 -20.55 18.97 18.19
N ALA A 382 -19.75 20.02 18.31
CA ALA A 382 -18.45 19.98 18.96
C ALA A 382 -18.61 19.69 20.47
N GLY A 383 -18.26 18.46 20.84
CA GLY A 383 -17.67 18.01 22.10
C GLY A 383 -17.81 18.89 23.35
N GLN A 384 -18.83 18.62 24.15
CA GLN A 384 -18.64 18.43 25.58
C GLN A 384 -18.69 16.93 25.84
N ILE A 385 -17.62 16.36 26.39
CA ILE A 385 -17.63 14.97 26.87
C ILE A 385 -18.57 14.96 28.06
N ASP A 386 -19.62 14.13 28.00
CA ASP A 386 -20.45 13.88 29.17
C ASP A 386 -19.63 13.08 30.18
N GLU A 387 -19.25 13.73 31.29
CA GLU A 387 -18.50 13.05 32.36
C GLU A 387 -19.32 11.94 33.04
N GLY A 388 -20.66 11.99 32.94
CA GLY A 388 -21.54 10.94 33.45
C GLY A 388 -21.38 9.62 32.72
N GLU A 389 -21.29 9.65 31.38
CA GLU A 389 -21.14 8.43 30.57
C GLU A 389 -19.80 7.71 30.84
N VAL A 390 -18.74 8.46 31.12
CA VAL A 390 -17.42 7.91 31.49
C VAL A 390 -17.46 7.24 32.87
N ASP A 391 -18.22 7.81 33.80
CA ASP A 391 -18.37 7.28 35.14
C ASP A 391 -19.24 6.00 35.15
N ASP A 392 -20.29 5.96 34.34
CA ASP A 392 -21.11 4.75 34.11
C ASP A 392 -20.30 3.61 33.49
N GLU A 393 -19.46 3.92 32.49
CA GLU A 393 -18.57 2.92 31.86
C GLU A 393 -17.52 2.40 32.85
N LEU A 394 -16.97 3.27 33.70
CA LEU A 394 -16.06 2.85 34.77
C LEU A 394 -16.75 1.90 35.75
N GLU A 395 -17.97 2.22 36.18
CA GLU A 395 -18.74 1.37 37.10
C GLU A 395 -19.02 0.00 36.47
N ALA A 396 -19.38 -0.04 35.19
CA ALA A 396 -19.57 -1.30 34.46
C ALA A 396 -18.28 -2.13 34.38
N LEU A 397 -17.12 -1.52 34.12
CA LEU A 397 -15.84 -2.21 34.10
C LEU A 397 -15.41 -2.70 35.48
N GLU A 398 -15.60 -1.91 36.53
CA GLU A 398 -15.32 -2.32 37.90
C GLU A 398 -16.19 -3.51 38.31
N LYS A 399 -17.48 -3.50 37.96
CA LYS A 399 -18.38 -4.62 38.21
C LYS A 399 -17.93 -5.89 37.48
N ALA A 400 -17.60 -5.79 36.21
CA ALA A 400 -17.13 -6.92 35.41
C ALA A 400 -15.82 -7.52 35.97
N GLU A 401 -14.89 -6.68 36.44
CA GLU A 401 -13.65 -7.17 37.07
C GLU A 401 -13.91 -7.82 38.43
N ARG A 402 -14.83 -7.30 39.24
CA ARG A 402 -15.25 -7.93 40.51
C ARG A 402 -15.84 -9.32 40.27
N GLU A 403 -16.79 -9.43 39.35
CA GLU A 403 -17.40 -10.73 38.99
C GLU A 403 -16.34 -11.73 38.53
N LYS A 404 -15.37 -11.29 37.73
CA LYS A 404 -14.24 -12.12 37.28
C LYS A 404 -13.33 -12.57 38.42
N THR A 405 -13.02 -11.69 39.37
CA THR A 405 -12.24 -12.05 40.56
C THR A 405 -12.98 -13.04 41.46
N GLU A 406 -14.29 -12.84 41.67
CA GLU A 406 -15.13 -13.73 42.47
C GLU A 406 -15.25 -15.12 41.82
N GLU A 407 -15.39 -15.19 40.49
CA GLU A 407 -15.41 -16.47 39.76
C GLU A 407 -14.05 -17.20 39.83
N ALA A 408 -12.95 -16.47 39.75
CA ALA A 408 -11.61 -17.03 39.88
C ALA A 408 -11.36 -17.59 41.29
N GLU A 409 -11.75 -16.84 42.34
CA GLU A 409 -11.68 -17.30 43.72
C GLU A 409 -12.58 -18.51 43.97
N ARG A 410 -13.77 -18.55 43.36
CA ARG A 410 -14.68 -19.69 43.46
C ARG A 410 -14.07 -20.95 42.85
N LYS A 411 -13.50 -20.85 41.64
CA LYS A 411 -12.80 -21.97 40.99
C LYS A 411 -11.60 -22.43 41.80
N GLU A 412 -10.83 -21.51 42.37
CA GLU A 412 -9.69 -21.86 43.23
C GLU A 412 -10.15 -22.61 44.49
N ARG A 413 -11.22 -22.16 45.15
CA ARG A 413 -11.83 -22.86 46.29
C ARG A 413 -12.32 -24.25 45.92
N GLU A 414 -13.06 -24.39 44.82
CA GLU A 414 -13.55 -25.69 44.34
C GLU A 414 -12.37 -26.66 44.07
N THR A 415 -11.30 -26.21 43.42
CA THR A 415 -10.12 -27.05 43.19
C THR A 415 -9.36 -27.41 44.46
N ARG A 416 -9.37 -26.53 45.48
CA ARG A 416 -8.76 -26.81 46.78
C ARG A 416 -9.58 -27.84 47.57
N GLU A 417 -10.90 -27.67 47.61
CA GLU A 417 -11.82 -28.61 48.25
C GLU A 417 -11.74 -29.99 47.59
N GLU A 418 -11.67 -30.08 46.26
CA GLU A 418 -11.46 -31.36 45.56
C GLU A 418 -10.13 -32.05 45.93
N LYS A 419 -9.06 -31.27 46.14
CA LYS A 419 -7.77 -31.81 46.59
C LYS A 419 -7.85 -32.31 48.03
N GLU A 420 -8.48 -31.55 48.92
CA GLU A 420 -8.68 -31.93 50.33
C GLU A 420 -9.58 -33.19 50.46
N VAL A 421 -10.64 -33.31 49.65
CA VAL A 421 -11.49 -34.51 49.58
C VAL A 421 -10.72 -35.72 49.04
N LYS A 422 -9.85 -35.53 48.03
CA LYS A 422 -9.00 -36.62 47.52
C LYS A 422 -7.95 -37.07 48.56
N GLU A 423 -7.35 -36.14 49.31
CA GLU A 423 -6.40 -36.47 50.37
C GLU A 423 -7.06 -37.16 51.56
N THR A 424 -8.22 -36.68 52.02
CA THR A 424 -8.98 -37.31 53.11
C THR A 424 -9.44 -38.71 52.72
N ARG A 425 -9.88 -38.91 51.47
CA ARG A 425 -10.23 -40.25 50.94
C ARG A 425 -9.02 -41.19 50.91
N LYS A 426 -7.83 -40.70 50.56
CA LYS A 426 -6.58 -41.49 50.63
C LYS A 426 -6.22 -41.87 52.08
N LYS A 427 -6.30 -40.92 53.01
CA LYS A 427 -6.04 -41.16 54.45
C LYS A 427 -7.04 -42.14 55.08
N LEU A 428 -8.31 -42.06 54.69
CA LEU A 428 -9.34 -43.02 55.12
C LEU A 428 -9.06 -44.45 54.60
N ALA A 429 -8.69 -44.58 53.32
CA ALA A 429 -8.32 -45.88 52.75
C ALA A 429 -7.06 -46.48 53.42
N GLU A 430 -6.10 -45.64 53.82
CA GLU A 430 -4.90 -46.05 54.56
C GLU A 430 -5.23 -46.50 56.00
N LEU A 431 -6.16 -45.81 56.68
CA LEU A 431 -6.67 -46.18 58.01
C LEU A 431 -7.53 -47.46 57.99
N GLU A 432 -8.33 -47.68 56.94
CA GLU A 432 -9.08 -48.93 56.75
C GLU A 432 -8.14 -50.12 56.45
N GLY A 433 -7.00 -49.87 55.82
CA GLY A 433 -5.94 -50.87 55.63
C GLY A 433 -5.22 -51.28 56.94
N LEU A 434 -5.26 -50.44 57.98
CA LEU A 434 -4.60 -50.68 59.28
C LEU A 434 -5.51 -51.34 60.33
N LYS A 435 -6.80 -51.53 60.06
CA LYS A 435 -7.73 -52.24 60.95
C LYS A 435 -8.00 -53.67 60.46
N LYS A 436 -6.98 -54.50 60.52
CA LYS A 436 -7.13 -55.93 60.76
C LYS A 436 -6.18 -56.38 61.87
N PRO A 437 -6.73 -56.68 63.05
CA PRO A 437 -6.37 -57.90 63.73
C PRO A 437 -7.58 -58.83 63.69
N ASP A 438 -7.33 -60.01 63.13
CA ASP A 438 -8.22 -61.16 63.23
C ASP A 438 -8.48 -61.50 64.71
N GLY A 439 -9.73 -61.88 65.00
CA GLY A 439 -9.99 -62.78 66.12
C GLY A 439 -11.13 -62.38 67.04
N VAL A 440 -12.29 -62.98 66.78
CA VAL A 440 -13.28 -63.48 67.76
C VAL A 440 -13.99 -62.43 68.63
N SER A 441 -15.30 -62.23 68.39
CA SER A 441 -16.22 -61.99 69.50
C SER A 441 -17.58 -62.67 69.28
N SER A 442 -18.02 -63.28 70.38
CA SER A 442 -19.19 -64.14 70.56
C SER A 442 -20.51 -63.38 70.34
N PRO A 443 -21.61 -64.08 69.95
CA PRO A 443 -22.96 -63.50 69.80
C PRO A 443 -23.52 -62.73 71.02
N GLN A 444 -22.86 -62.78 72.18
CA GLN A 444 -23.31 -62.11 73.41
C GLN A 444 -22.99 -60.61 73.46
N GLU A 445 -21.97 -60.11 72.75
CA GLU A 445 -21.63 -58.68 72.77
C GLU A 445 -22.51 -57.83 71.82
N ALA A 446 -23.06 -58.44 70.77
CA ALA A 446 -23.98 -57.78 69.85
C ALA A 446 -25.33 -57.43 70.50
N GLU A 447 -25.75 -58.19 71.53
CA GLU A 447 -27.01 -57.95 72.24
C GLU A 447 -26.88 -56.86 73.31
N GLU A 448 -25.70 -56.68 73.91
CA GLU A 448 -25.44 -55.62 74.89
C GLU A 448 -25.30 -54.25 74.22
N VAL A 449 -24.70 -54.17 73.03
CA VAL A 449 -24.62 -52.93 72.24
C VAL A 449 -26.01 -52.48 71.76
N LYS A 450 -26.88 -53.43 71.40
CA LYS A 450 -28.27 -53.12 71.00
C LYS A 450 -29.10 -52.57 72.15
N ARG A 451 -28.95 -53.13 73.37
CA ARG A 451 -29.61 -52.58 74.58
C ARG A 451 -29.12 -51.19 74.97
N ARG A 452 -27.83 -50.87 74.75
CA ARG A 452 -27.31 -49.52 75.02
C ARG A 452 -27.78 -48.48 74.01
N LEU A 453 -28.00 -48.86 72.74
CA LEU A 453 -28.57 -47.99 71.72
C LEU A 453 -30.06 -47.68 71.94
N GLU A 454 -30.83 -48.65 72.45
CA GLU A 454 -32.24 -48.45 72.81
C GLU A 454 -32.40 -47.57 74.06
N ALA A 455 -31.48 -47.66 75.03
CA ALA A 455 -31.49 -46.82 76.23
C ALA A 455 -31.14 -45.33 75.96
N VAL A 456 -30.30 -45.05 74.96
CA VAL A 456 -29.95 -43.67 74.55
C VAL A 456 -31.06 -43.04 73.69
N SER A 457 -31.84 -43.85 72.96
CA SER A 457 -32.94 -43.35 72.14
C SER A 457 -34.17 -42.95 72.96
N GLN A 458 -34.31 -43.43 74.20
CA GLN A 458 -35.40 -43.06 75.12
C GLN A 458 -35.09 -41.86 76.02
N SER A 459 -33.86 -41.34 76.06
CA SER A 459 -33.49 -40.18 76.88
C SER A 459 -33.51 -38.83 76.14
N GLN A 460 -33.96 -38.80 74.88
CA GLN A 460 -34.13 -37.59 74.07
C GLN A 460 -35.58 -37.32 73.62
N GLN A 461 -36.58 -37.79 74.38
CA GLN A 461 -37.94 -37.27 74.32
C GLN A 461 -38.24 -36.36 75.51
#